data_AF-A0A8T3Q5Y1-F1
#
_entry.id   AF-A0A8T3Q5Y1-F1
#
_cell.length_a   1.000
_cell.length_b   1.000
_cell.length_c   1.000
_cell.angle_alpha   90.00
_cell.angle_beta   90.00
_cell.angle_gamma   90.00
#
_symmetry.space_group_name_H-M   'P 1'
#
loop_
_entity.id
_entity.type
_entity.pdbx_description
1 polymer ?
#
loop_
_entity_poly.entity_id
_entity_poly.type
_entity_poly.pdbx_seq_one_letter_code
_entity_poly.pdbx_strand_id
1 'polypeptide(L)'
;MADGNEVIFATPKLTEPELRAKLSGIVAASRTRGVSHGNSEAQHVPDDPVTRLRDLAQLRDDGIISTEEFEEKKRDLLDRM
;
A
#
# COMPACT_ATOMS: atom_id res chain seq x y z
N MET A 1 33.14 3.70 -19.66
CA MET A 1 33.01 4.01 -18.22
C MET A 1 31.55 4.38 -18.00
N ALA A 2 30.80 3.53 -17.33
CA ALA A 2 29.40 3.77 -17.02
C ALA A 2 29.28 3.74 -15.50
N ASP A 3 29.38 4.91 -14.89
CA ASP A 3 29.25 5.11 -13.45
C ASP A 3 27.79 4.89 -13.07
N GLY A 4 27.47 3.66 -12.65
CA GLY A 4 26.18 3.29 -12.10
C GLY A 4 25.99 3.95 -10.74
N ASN A 5 25.52 5.19 -10.73
CA ASN A 5 25.12 5.89 -9.50
C ASN A 5 23.74 5.40 -9.04
N GLU A 6 23.73 4.22 -8.41
CA GLU A 6 22.54 3.68 -7.73
C GLU A 6 22.27 4.51 -6.47
N VAL A 7 21.14 5.24 -6.47
CA VAL A 7 20.70 6.00 -5.30
C VAL A 7 19.98 5.05 -4.35
N ILE A 8 20.71 4.56 -3.34
CA ILE A 8 20.14 3.71 -2.29
C ILE A 8 19.39 4.60 -1.30
N PHE A 9 18.06 4.55 -1.34
CA PHE A 9 17.21 5.16 -0.31
C PHE A 9 17.09 4.20 0.86
N ALA A 10 17.93 4.38 1.88
CA ALA A 10 17.78 3.67 3.14
C ALA A 10 16.55 4.26 3.87
N THR A 11 15.44 3.54 3.89
CA THR A 11 14.31 3.89 4.76
C THR A 11 14.79 3.73 6.21
N PRO A 12 14.82 4.80 7.02
CA PRO A 12 15.14 4.65 8.42
C PRO A 12 14.12 3.69 9.04
N LYS A 13 14.60 2.73 9.83
CA LYS A 13 13.80 1.79 10.61
C LYS A 13 13.00 2.57 11.65
N LEU A 14 11.89 3.13 11.19
CA LEU A 14 10.93 3.86 11.99
C LEU A 14 10.03 2.83 12.65
N THR A 15 10.00 2.85 13.98
CA THR A 15 9.14 1.94 14.73
C THR A 15 7.69 2.35 14.57
N GLU A 16 6.79 1.37 14.61
CA GLU A 16 5.34 1.60 14.52
C GLU A 16 4.80 2.71 15.46
N PRO A 17 5.21 2.81 16.74
CA PRO A 17 4.75 3.90 17.61
C PRO A 17 5.20 5.30 17.13
N GLU A 18 6.42 5.42 16.60
CA GLU A 18 6.95 6.68 16.08
C GLU A 18 6.26 7.10 14.77
N LEU A 19 6.01 6.13 13.88
CA LEU A 19 5.26 6.35 12.65
C LEU A 19 3.84 6.83 12.96
N ARG A 20 3.16 6.18 13.92
CA ARG A 20 1.81 6.57 14.35
C ARG A 20 1.77 7.95 14.97
N ALA A 21 2.73 8.30 15.84
CA ALA A 21 2.81 9.62 16.46
C ALA A 21 2.97 10.73 15.41
N LYS A 22 3.85 10.53 14.43
CA LYS A 22 4.06 11.48 13.32
C LYS A 22 2.83 11.60 12.41
N LEU A 23 2.24 10.49 11.99
CA LEU A 23 1.05 10.48 11.14
C LEU A 23 -0.15 11.13 11.85
N SER A 24 -0.32 10.87 13.15
CA SER A 24 -1.41 11.48 13.94
C SER A 24 -1.31 13.00 13.96
N GLY A 25 -0.10 13.56 14.11
CA GLY A 25 0.10 15.02 14.09
C GLY A 25 -0.23 15.63 12.72
N ILE A 26 0.17 14.94 11.64
CA ILE A 26 -0.08 15.37 10.27
C ILE A 26 -1.58 15.32 9.96
N VAL A 27 -2.27 14.21 10.24
CA VAL A 27 -3.72 14.04 10.01
C VAL A 27 -4.54 15.07 10.82
N ALA A 28 -4.15 15.34 12.06
CA ALA A 28 -4.80 16.35 12.89
C ALA A 28 -4.64 17.77 12.29
N ALA A 29 -3.45 18.10 11.78
CA ALA A 29 -3.20 19.38 11.12
C ALA A 29 -3.98 19.49 9.78
N SER A 30 -4.04 18.42 8.99
CA SER A 30 -4.73 18.36 7.70
C SER A 30 -6.25 18.53 7.82
N ARG A 31 -6.86 18.06 8.91
CA ARG A 31 -8.32 18.18 9.15
C ARG A 31 -8.80 19.63 9.27
N THR A 32 -7.90 20.57 9.59
CA THR A 32 -8.27 21.97 9.89
C THR A 32 -8.31 22.91 8.68
N ARG A 33 -7.79 22.51 7.50
CA ARG A 33 -7.68 23.40 6.32
C ARG A 33 -8.46 22.98 5.08
N GLY A 34 -9.37 22.03 5.23
CA GLY A 34 -10.29 21.65 4.18
C GLY A 34 -9.89 20.37 3.48
N VAL A 35 -10.80 19.39 3.57
CA VAL A 35 -11.32 18.57 2.48
C VAL A 35 -12.37 17.69 3.13
N SER A 36 -13.64 17.95 2.81
CA SER A 36 -14.66 16.90 2.79
C SER A 36 -14.20 15.87 1.75
N HIS A 37 -13.77 14.69 2.17
CA HIS A 37 -13.80 13.52 1.30
C HIS A 37 -13.95 12.25 2.13
N GLY A 38 -14.82 11.37 1.64
CA GLY A 38 -15.56 10.38 2.40
C GLY A 38 -14.68 9.35 3.08
N ASN A 39 -14.98 9.10 4.35
CA ASN A 39 -14.63 7.86 5.01
C ASN A 39 -15.93 7.13 5.37
N SER A 40 -16.66 6.68 4.36
CA SER A 40 -17.86 5.83 4.54
C SER A 40 -18.14 5.04 3.27
N GLU A 41 -17.10 4.46 2.67
CA GLU A 41 -17.27 3.37 1.73
C GLU A 41 -16.09 2.43 2.01
N ALA A 42 -16.17 1.52 2.97
CA ALA A 42 -16.63 0.16 2.70
C ALA A 42 -17.25 -0.01 1.29
N GLN A 43 -16.47 0.29 0.25
CA GLN A 43 -16.83 -0.03 -1.11
C GLN A 43 -16.85 -1.55 -1.15
N HIS A 44 -18.07 -2.07 -1.23
CA HIS A 44 -18.37 -3.39 -1.76
C HIS A 44 -17.55 -3.55 -3.04
N VAL A 45 -16.36 -4.12 -2.91
CA VAL A 45 -15.55 -4.51 -4.06
C VAL A 45 -16.47 -5.45 -4.83
N PRO A 46 -16.83 -5.18 -6.09
CA PRO A 46 -17.41 -6.25 -6.89
C PRO A 46 -16.47 -7.45 -6.71
N ASP A 47 -17.03 -8.63 -6.42
CA ASP A 47 -16.28 -9.89 -6.22
C ASP A 47 -15.66 -10.36 -7.56
N ASP A 48 -15.09 -9.42 -8.30
CA ASP A 48 -14.48 -9.62 -9.58
C ASP A 48 -13.00 -9.96 -9.33
N PRO A 49 -12.57 -11.16 -9.71
CA PRO A 49 -11.21 -11.62 -9.47
C PRO A 49 -10.17 -10.71 -10.15
N VAL A 50 -10.50 -10.00 -11.23
CA VAL A 50 -9.60 -9.04 -11.88
C VAL A 50 -9.32 -7.84 -10.96
N THR A 51 -10.33 -7.38 -10.22
CA THR A 51 -10.18 -6.28 -9.25
C THR A 51 -9.27 -6.68 -8.09
N ARG A 52 -9.44 -7.91 -7.57
CA ARG A 52 -8.59 -8.48 -6.51
C ARG A 52 -7.14 -8.67 -6.97
N LEU A 53 -6.92 -9.13 -8.21
CA LEU A 53 -5.58 -9.23 -8.81
C LEU A 53 -4.89 -7.86 -8.91
N ARG A 54 -5.63 -6.82 -9.29
CA ARG A 54 -5.11 -5.45 -9.37
C ARG A 54 -4.70 -4.92 -7.99
N ASP A 55 -5.51 -5.19 -6.98
CA ASP A 55 -5.23 -4.80 -5.59
C ASP A 55 -3.97 -5.51 -5.06
N LEU A 56 -3.83 -6.81 -5.32
CA LEU A 56 -2.62 -7.57 -4.99
C LEU A 56 -1.36 -7.01 -5.70
N ALA A 57 -1.48 -6.60 -6.97
CA ALA A 57 -0.36 -6.02 -7.71
C ALA A 57 0.06 -4.69 -7.09
N GLN A 58 -0.93 -3.85 -6.73
CA GLN A 58 -0.70 -2.59 -6.04
C GLN A 58 0.02 -2.83 -4.70
N LEU A 59 -0.44 -3.77 -3.88
CA LEU A 59 0.20 -4.12 -2.60
C LEU A 59 1.65 -4.58 -2.76
N ARG A 60 1.98 -5.28 -3.85
CA ARG A 60 3.36 -5.68 -4.17
C ARG A 60 4.19 -4.46 -4.57
N ASP A 61 3.64 -3.59 -5.43
CA ASP A 61 4.33 -2.39 -5.91
C ASP A 61 4.56 -1.37 -4.77
N ASP A 62 3.66 -1.33 -3.78
CA ASP A 62 3.80 -0.58 -2.52
C ASP A 62 4.75 -1.26 -1.52
N GLY A 63 5.25 -2.47 -1.82
CA GLY A 63 6.18 -3.22 -0.96
C GLY A 63 5.54 -3.78 0.32
N ILE A 64 4.21 -3.84 0.37
CA ILE A 64 3.43 -4.37 1.51
C ILE A 64 3.52 -5.89 1.55
N ILE A 65 3.53 -6.53 0.37
CA ILE A 65 3.70 -7.98 0.22
C ILE A 65 4.92 -8.29 -0.64
N SER A 66 5.57 -9.41 -0.35
CA SER A 66 6.69 -9.88 -1.16
C SER A 66 6.22 -10.45 -2.49
N THR A 67 7.11 -10.52 -3.49
CA THR A 67 6.81 -11.14 -4.79
C THR A 67 6.29 -12.58 -4.64
N GLU A 68 6.83 -13.33 -3.68
CA GLU A 68 6.42 -14.71 -3.37
C GLU A 68 4.97 -14.76 -2.83
N GLU A 69 4.63 -13.88 -1.88
CA GLU A 69 3.26 -13.76 -1.34
C GLU A 69 2.25 -13.29 -2.40
N PHE A 70 2.67 -12.42 -3.32
CA PHE A 70 1.85 -12.01 -4.45
C PHE A 70 1.55 -13.19 -5.38
N GLU A 71 2.56 -13.99 -5.73
CA GLU A 71 2.41 -15.17 -6.58
C GLU A 71 1.51 -16.22 -5.93
N GLU A 72 1.65 -16.49 -4.63
CA GLU A 72 0.76 -17.40 -3.91
C GLU A 72 -0.69 -16.92 -3.90
N LYS A 73 -0.94 -15.66 -3.51
CA LYS A 73 -2.29 -15.09 -3.48
C LYS A 73 -2.92 -14.98 -4.86
N LYS A 74 -2.12 -14.68 -5.87
CA LYS A 74 -2.55 -14.67 -7.27
C LYS A 74 -2.99 -16.07 -7.71
N ARG A 75 -2.20 -17.10 -7.39
CA ARG A 75 -2.53 -18.49 -7.74
C ARG A 75 -3.80 -18.96 -7.05
N ASP A 76 -3.95 -18.70 -5.76
CA ASP A 76 -5.16 -19.03 -4.99
C ASP A 76 -6.40 -18.34 -5.59
N LEU A 77 -6.25 -17.07 -5.97
CA LEU A 77 -7.33 -16.30 -6.59
C LEU A 77 -7.72 -16.84 -7.97
N LEU A 78 -6.75 -17.28 -8.77
CA LEU A 78 -6.97 -17.89 -10.10
C LEU A 78 -7.52 -19.32 -10.01
N ASP A 79 -7.16 -20.08 -8.98
CA ASP A 79 -7.69 -21.44 -8.72
C ASP A 79 -9.18 -21.40 -8.36
N ARG A 80 -9.62 -20.28 -7.78
CA ARG A 80 -11.00 -20.04 -7.35
C ARG A 80 -11.91 -19.44 -8.43
N MET A 81 -11.39 -19.21 -9.64
CA MET A 81 -12.15 -18.79 -10.83
C MET A 81 -12.65 -19.98 -11.63
#